data_AF-A0ABC8VNR5-F1
#
_entry.id   AF-A0ABC8VNR5-F1
#
_cell.length_a   1.000
_cell.length_b   1.000
_cell.length_c   1.000
_cell.angle_alpha   90.00
_cell.angle_beta   90.00
_cell.angle_gamma   90.00
#
_symmetry.space_group_name_H-M   'P 1'
#
loop_
_entity.id
_entity.type
_entity.pdbx_description
1 polymer ?
#
loop_
_entity_poly.entity_id
_entity_poly.type
_entity_poly.pdbx_seq_one_letter_code
_entity_poly.pdbx_strand_id
1 'polypeptide(L)'
;MASAAAPPTSLSLAARAATRAAAAAAATPLRRGGLAAACQPAARSLAFAAGDARLAVHVASRCRQASSARGTRAMATMAKKSVGDLTEADLEGKRVLVRADLNVPLDENQNITDDTRIRAAIPTIQYLTGKGAKVILSSHLGRPKGVTPKFSLSPLVPRLSELLGIQVQKADDVIGPEVEKLVSALPNGGVLLLENVRFYKEEEKNDPEFAQKLASLADLYVNDAFGTAHRAHASTEGVTKFLEPSVAGFLLQKELDYLVGAVSSPKRPFAAIVGGSKVSSKIGVIESLLEKCDILLLGGGMIFTFYKAQGLSVGASLVEEDKLELATSLLAKAKEKGVSLMLPTDVVIADKFAPDANSQHLRFLMVGWGWTLAQILLLRSMRPWIQHRQSSGTGPWVFLNLTSSL
;
A
#
# COMPACT_ATOMS: atom_id res chain seq x y z
N MET A 1 9.92 -22.99 -57.61
CA MET A 1 8.61 -23.07 -58.28
C MET A 1 7.59 -22.44 -57.35
N ALA A 2 7.25 -21.16 -57.61
CA ALA A 2 5.87 -20.65 -57.85
C ALA A 2 4.97 -20.71 -56.60
N SER A 3 4.30 -19.66 -56.10
CA SER A 3 3.72 -18.44 -56.70
C SER A 3 3.34 -17.50 -55.53
N ALA A 4 3.85 -16.26 -55.43
CA ALA A 4 3.25 -14.99 -55.84
C ALA A 4 1.88 -14.63 -55.20
N ALA A 5 1.82 -13.55 -54.40
CA ALA A 5 1.10 -12.30 -54.68
C ALA A 5 1.02 -11.36 -53.44
N ALA A 6 1.24 -10.06 -53.66
CA ALA A 6 1.23 -8.96 -52.69
C ALA A 6 -0.08 -8.10 -52.84
N PRO A 7 -0.35 -7.09 -51.96
CA PRO A 7 -1.66 -6.54 -51.58
C PRO A 7 -2.06 -5.26 -52.39
N PRO A 8 -3.16 -4.51 -52.10
CA PRO A 8 -3.27 -3.48 -51.03
C PRO A 8 -4.73 -3.36 -50.46
N THR A 9 -5.13 -2.56 -49.46
CA THR A 9 -5.21 -1.08 -49.36
C THR A 9 -5.68 -0.61 -47.97
N SER A 10 -5.15 0.55 -47.60
CA SER A 10 -5.52 1.56 -46.60
C SER A 10 -7.01 1.82 -46.31
N LEU A 11 -7.33 2.19 -45.06
CA LEU A 11 -8.09 3.42 -44.74
C LEU A 11 -8.02 3.78 -43.24
N SER A 12 -7.43 4.96 -42.99
CA SER A 12 -7.36 5.70 -41.74
C SER A 12 -8.37 6.87 -41.75
N LEU A 13 -8.48 7.56 -40.60
CA LEU A 13 -9.15 8.85 -40.32
C LEU A 13 -10.66 8.76 -39.99
N ALA A 14 -11.24 9.56 -39.10
CA ALA A 14 -10.72 10.56 -38.18
C ALA A 14 -11.82 10.99 -37.20
N ALA A 15 -11.36 11.61 -36.11
CA ALA A 15 -12.12 12.41 -35.18
C ALA A 15 -13.03 13.45 -35.85
N ARG A 16 -14.17 13.73 -35.22
CA ARG A 16 -15.03 14.88 -35.56
C ARG A 16 -15.26 15.70 -34.31
N ALA A 17 -14.47 16.75 -34.17
CA ALA A 17 -14.77 17.90 -33.31
C ALA A 17 -15.88 18.73 -33.97
N ALA A 18 -16.82 19.21 -33.17
CA ALA A 18 -17.79 20.22 -33.57
C ALA A 18 -17.71 21.39 -32.58
N THR A 19 -17.18 22.50 -33.09
CA THR A 19 -17.20 23.85 -32.52
C THR A 19 -18.51 24.56 -32.86
N ARG A 20 -19.00 25.38 -31.91
CA ARG A 20 -19.80 26.62 -32.06
C ARG A 20 -20.22 27.04 -30.65
N ALA A 21 -20.32 28.30 -30.24
CA ALA A 21 -20.04 29.60 -30.83
C ALA A 21 -19.96 30.61 -29.67
N ALA A 22 -19.27 31.72 -29.90
CA ALA A 22 -19.17 32.86 -28.99
C ALA A 22 -20.51 33.59 -28.83
N ALA A 23 -20.74 34.16 -27.64
CA ALA A 23 -21.55 35.37 -27.46
C ALA A 23 -21.04 36.14 -26.24
N ALA A 24 -20.56 37.36 -26.48
CA ALA A 24 -20.21 38.36 -25.50
C ALA A 24 -21.16 39.55 -25.66
N ALA A 25 -21.72 40.05 -24.54
CA ALA A 25 -22.33 41.37 -24.30
C ALA A 25 -23.04 41.29 -22.93
N ALA A 26 -23.11 42.28 -22.06
CA ALA A 26 -22.50 43.60 -21.95
C ALA A 26 -22.62 44.02 -20.48
N ALA A 27 -21.81 45.00 -20.08
CA ALA A 27 -21.69 45.55 -18.73
C ALA A 27 -22.83 46.50 -18.34
N THR A 28 -23.13 46.64 -17.04
CA THR A 28 -23.09 47.95 -16.34
C THR A 28 -23.08 47.77 -14.81
N PRO A 29 -22.46 48.69 -14.04
CA PRO A 29 -22.12 48.52 -12.63
C PRO A 29 -23.00 49.36 -11.70
N LEU A 30 -23.08 48.98 -10.41
CA LEU A 30 -23.47 49.92 -9.36
C LEU A 30 -22.45 49.90 -8.22
N ARG A 31 -22.05 51.12 -7.87
CA ARG A 31 -20.98 51.52 -6.96
C ARG A 31 -21.54 51.70 -5.53
N ARG A 32 -20.67 51.37 -4.57
CA ARG A 32 -20.33 52.06 -3.30
C ARG A 32 -21.36 52.26 -2.18
N GLY A 33 -20.89 51.88 -0.99
CA GLY A 33 -21.27 52.34 0.35
C GLY A 33 -21.12 51.15 1.31
N GLY A 34 -19.99 50.91 1.99
CA GLY A 34 -19.29 51.82 2.88
C GLY A 34 -20.05 51.90 4.19
N LEU A 35 -19.61 51.13 5.20
CA LEU A 35 -19.54 51.50 6.62
C LEU A 35 -19.12 50.28 7.47
N ALA A 36 -17.97 50.43 8.11
CA ALA A 36 -17.51 49.58 9.21
C ALA A 36 -18.30 49.91 10.48
N ALA A 37 -18.68 48.90 11.25
CA ALA A 37 -19.01 49.07 12.67
C ALA A 37 -18.76 47.75 13.41
N ALA A 38 -17.75 47.78 14.28
CA ALA A 38 -17.54 46.82 15.34
C ALA A 38 -18.64 46.97 16.40
N CYS A 39 -19.13 45.87 16.96
CA CYS A 39 -19.67 45.88 18.33
C CYS A 39 -19.72 44.45 18.91
N GLN A 40 -19.19 44.33 20.12
CA GLN A 40 -19.06 43.14 20.95
C GLN A 40 -20.42 42.55 21.41
N PRO A 41 -20.47 41.28 21.85
CA PRO A 41 -21.70 40.68 22.36
C PRO A 41 -21.99 41.12 23.80
N ALA A 42 -23.24 41.53 24.03
CA ALA A 42 -23.78 41.90 25.33
C ALA A 42 -23.93 40.66 26.24
N ALA A 43 -23.28 40.71 27.40
CA ALA A 43 -23.55 39.83 28.52
C ALA A 43 -24.88 40.25 29.19
N ARG A 44 -25.81 39.30 29.37
CA ARG A 44 -26.92 39.44 30.31
C ARG A 44 -26.59 38.64 31.56
N SER A 45 -26.40 39.39 32.65
CA SER A 45 -26.34 38.93 34.03
C SER A 45 -27.72 38.49 34.52
N LEU A 46 -27.78 37.34 35.19
CA LEU A 46 -28.72 37.09 36.27
C LEU A 46 -27.91 36.68 37.51
N ALA A 47 -28.16 37.41 38.60
CA ALA A 47 -27.38 37.38 39.82
C ALA A 47 -27.84 36.27 40.78
N PHE A 48 -26.81 35.64 41.36
CA PHE A 48 -26.64 34.97 42.65
C PHE A 48 -27.77 34.91 43.69
N ALA A 49 -27.89 33.73 44.30
CA ALA A 49 -27.92 33.55 45.76
C ALA A 49 -26.77 32.57 46.11
N ALA A 50 -25.61 33.05 46.59
CA ALA A 50 -25.25 33.18 48.01
C ALA A 50 -25.08 31.82 48.71
N GLY A 51 -23.84 31.31 48.74
CA GLY A 51 -23.44 30.10 49.45
C GLY A 51 -21.93 29.90 49.45
N ASP A 52 -21.28 30.46 50.47
CA ASP A 52 -19.95 30.19 51.03
C ASP A 52 -18.65 30.30 50.19
N ALA A 53 -17.95 31.40 50.43
CA ALA A 53 -16.64 31.75 49.90
C ALA A 53 -15.46 31.15 50.69
N ARG A 54 -15.50 29.84 51.02
CA ARG A 54 -14.33 29.12 51.60
C ARG A 54 -14.09 27.70 51.08
N LEU A 55 -14.82 27.24 50.06
CA LEU A 55 -14.61 25.91 49.44
C LEU A 55 -14.05 25.94 48.00
N ALA A 56 -13.65 27.11 47.49
CA ALA A 56 -13.17 27.29 46.11
C ALA A 56 -11.64 27.46 45.96
N VAL A 57 -10.87 27.40 47.06
CA VAL A 57 -9.40 27.63 47.02
C VAL A 57 -8.58 26.34 47.15
N HIS A 58 -9.20 25.16 47.26
CA HIS A 58 -8.47 23.88 47.33
C HIS A 58 -8.63 22.93 46.12
N VAL A 59 -9.33 23.36 45.07
CA VAL A 59 -9.49 22.59 43.82
C VAL A 59 -8.79 23.25 42.60
N ALA A 60 -8.43 24.54 42.71
CA ALA A 60 -7.76 25.27 41.63
C ALA A 60 -6.20 25.22 41.64
N SER A 61 -5.59 24.63 42.68
CA SER A 61 -4.12 24.50 42.78
C SER A 61 -3.58 23.08 42.52
N ARG A 62 -4.43 22.05 42.43
CA ARG A 62 -4.02 20.69 42.00
C ARG A 62 -4.22 20.38 40.52
N CYS A 63 -4.81 21.28 39.74
CA CYS A 63 -4.88 21.17 38.27
C CYS A 63 -3.78 21.98 37.53
N ARG A 64 -2.81 22.56 38.25
CA ARG A 64 -1.66 23.29 37.64
C ARG A 64 -0.28 22.69 37.91
N GLN A 65 -0.22 21.52 38.56
CA GLN A 65 1.04 20.77 38.81
C GLN A 65 0.96 19.31 38.35
N ALA A 66 0.06 18.97 37.42
CA ALA A 66 0.02 17.67 36.76
C ALA A 66 0.15 17.76 35.22
N SER A 67 0.72 18.87 34.73
CA SER A 67 0.96 19.13 33.30
C SER A 67 2.44 19.35 32.93
N SER A 68 3.39 19.14 33.84
CA SER A 68 4.83 19.34 33.56
C SER A 68 5.71 18.09 33.69
N ALA A 69 5.14 16.88 33.73
CA ALA A 69 5.93 15.64 33.75
C ALA A 69 5.24 14.53 32.96
N ARG A 70 4.93 14.81 31.70
CA ARG A 70 4.92 13.77 30.67
C ARG A 70 5.74 14.35 29.54
N GLY A 71 7.05 14.04 29.56
CA GLY A 71 7.86 14.19 28.38
C GLY A 71 7.16 13.43 27.29
N THR A 72 6.52 14.17 26.38
CA THR A 72 6.33 13.71 25.01
C THR A 72 7.73 13.42 24.54
N ARG A 73 8.14 12.15 24.68
CA ARG A 73 9.14 11.59 23.79
C ARG A 73 8.46 11.71 22.44
N ALA A 74 8.63 12.85 21.78
CA ALA A 74 8.46 12.95 20.36
C ALA A 74 9.32 11.80 19.84
N MET A 75 8.69 10.68 19.49
CA MET A 75 9.24 9.88 18.45
C MET A 75 9.21 10.82 17.26
N ALA A 76 10.30 11.56 17.08
CA ALA A 76 10.66 12.07 15.79
C ALA A 76 10.66 10.81 14.92
N THR A 77 9.55 10.56 14.23
CA THR A 77 9.50 9.61 13.14
C THR A 77 10.45 10.23 12.13
N MET A 78 11.74 9.87 12.22
CA MET A 78 12.74 10.35 11.29
C MET A 78 12.24 9.91 9.92
N ALA A 79 11.82 10.88 9.11
CA ALA A 79 11.49 10.62 7.72
C ALA A 79 12.67 9.85 7.14
N LYS A 80 12.40 8.64 6.64
CA LYS A 80 13.45 7.81 6.07
C LYS A 80 13.96 8.53 4.83
N LYS A 81 15.29 8.66 4.73
CA LYS A 81 15.92 9.22 3.53
C LYS A 81 15.51 8.40 2.30
N SER A 82 15.23 9.08 1.21
CA SER A 82 14.90 8.49 -0.09
C SER A 82 16.06 8.69 -1.06
N VAL A 83 16.07 7.92 -2.14
CA VAL A 83 16.95 8.12 -3.29
C VAL A 83 16.81 9.54 -3.88
N GLY A 84 15.63 10.16 -3.76
CA GLY A 84 15.40 11.55 -4.18
C GLY A 84 16.13 12.60 -3.32
N ASP A 85 16.62 12.24 -2.13
CA ASP A 85 17.42 13.12 -1.28
C ASP A 85 18.92 13.07 -1.65
N LEU A 86 19.32 12.16 -2.53
CA LEU A 86 20.70 12.02 -3.00
C LEU A 86 20.92 12.89 -4.23
N THR A 87 22.02 13.65 -4.21
CA THR A 87 22.43 14.50 -5.33
C THR A 87 23.17 13.70 -6.39
N GLU A 88 23.42 14.32 -7.54
CA GLU A 88 24.21 13.72 -8.61
C GLU A 88 25.64 13.40 -8.17
N ALA A 89 26.27 14.29 -7.39
CA ALA A 89 27.60 14.07 -6.85
C ALA A 89 27.66 12.88 -5.86
N ASP A 90 26.54 12.55 -5.21
CA ASP A 90 26.44 11.39 -4.31
C ASP A 90 26.34 10.06 -5.07
N LEU A 91 25.95 10.10 -6.35
CA LEU A 91 25.56 8.92 -7.15
C LEU A 91 26.48 8.65 -8.34
N GLU A 92 27.05 9.68 -8.94
CA GLU A 92 27.84 9.54 -10.16
C GLU A 92 29.03 8.59 -9.96
N GLY A 93 29.11 7.54 -10.78
CA GLY A 93 30.16 6.52 -10.73
C GLY A 93 30.09 5.57 -9.53
N LYS A 94 29.17 5.78 -8.58
CA LYS A 94 28.98 4.90 -7.42
C LYS A 94 28.27 3.61 -7.80
N ARG A 95 28.66 2.52 -7.15
CA ARG A 95 28.00 1.22 -7.24
C ARG A 95 26.84 1.19 -6.26
N VAL A 96 25.64 0.94 -6.76
CA VAL A 96 24.41 1.00 -5.95
C VAL A 96 23.75 -0.35 -5.93
N LEU A 97 23.73 -0.99 -4.75
CA LEU A 97 22.94 -2.20 -4.56
C LEU A 97 21.48 -1.80 -4.36
N VAL A 98 20.64 -2.17 -5.32
CA VAL A 98 19.20 -1.91 -5.28
C VAL A 98 18.48 -3.22 -5.00
N ARG A 99 17.75 -3.28 -3.88
CA ARG A 99 16.83 -4.37 -3.58
C ARG A 99 15.46 -4.05 -4.16
N ALA A 100 15.11 -4.68 -5.29
CA ALA A 100 13.82 -4.50 -5.97
C ALA A 100 12.91 -5.72 -5.78
N ASP A 101 11.59 -5.52 -5.74
CA ASP A 101 10.63 -6.63 -5.80
C ASP A 101 10.35 -6.98 -7.27
N LEU A 102 11.11 -7.92 -7.83
CA LEU A 102 10.90 -8.44 -9.18
C LEU A 102 10.27 -9.84 -9.17
N ASN A 103 9.58 -10.22 -8.09
CA ASN A 103 8.92 -11.52 -8.00
C ASN A 103 7.61 -11.50 -8.81
N VAL A 104 7.72 -11.69 -10.13
CA VAL A 104 6.62 -11.69 -11.10
C VAL A 104 6.08 -13.10 -11.39
N PRO A 105 4.78 -13.26 -11.71
CA PRO A 105 4.25 -14.53 -12.19
C PRO A 105 4.79 -14.84 -13.59
N LEU A 106 5.22 -16.09 -13.78
CA LEU A 106 5.67 -16.65 -15.05
C LEU A 106 4.74 -17.78 -15.48
N ASP A 107 4.49 -17.91 -16.78
CA ASP A 107 3.80 -19.07 -17.37
C ASP A 107 4.73 -20.30 -17.49
N GLU A 108 4.20 -21.39 -18.03
CA GLU A 108 4.95 -22.65 -18.23
C GLU A 108 6.14 -22.49 -19.18
N ASN A 109 6.12 -21.48 -20.06
CA ASN A 109 7.17 -21.16 -21.03
C ASN A 109 8.13 -20.08 -20.52
N GLN A 110 8.06 -19.72 -19.24
CA GLN A 110 8.82 -18.64 -18.59
C GLN A 110 8.52 -17.22 -19.12
N ASN A 111 7.38 -17.00 -19.76
CA ASN A 111 6.94 -15.65 -20.13
C ASN A 111 6.32 -14.95 -18.92
N ILE A 112 6.56 -13.65 -18.80
CA ILE A 112 5.97 -12.80 -17.76
C ILE A 112 4.49 -12.59 -18.08
N THR A 113 3.61 -12.98 -17.16
CA THR A 113 2.15 -12.79 -17.32
C THR A 113 1.65 -11.48 -16.70
N ASP A 114 2.38 -10.94 -15.72
CA ASP A 114 2.16 -9.61 -15.12
C ASP A 114 3.50 -8.96 -14.74
N ASP A 115 3.85 -7.88 -15.43
CA ASP A 115 5.08 -7.11 -15.24
C ASP A 115 4.88 -5.84 -14.40
N THR A 116 3.75 -5.72 -13.68
CA THR A 116 3.45 -4.56 -12.81
C THR A 116 4.55 -4.28 -11.80
N ARG A 117 5.13 -5.33 -11.21
CA ARG A 117 6.24 -5.20 -10.25
C ARG A 117 7.52 -4.68 -10.89
N ILE A 118 7.81 -5.10 -12.12
CA ILE A 118 8.97 -4.60 -12.87
C ILE A 118 8.78 -3.12 -13.14
N ARG A 119 7.63 -2.72 -13.70
CA ARG A 119 7.30 -1.31 -13.95
C ARG A 119 7.39 -0.44 -12.70
N ALA A 120 7.01 -0.97 -11.54
CA ALA A 120 7.05 -0.22 -10.29
C ALA A 120 8.48 0.11 -9.81
N ALA A 121 9.47 -0.71 -10.16
CA ALA A 121 10.89 -0.47 -9.83
C ALA A 121 11.60 0.48 -10.82
N ILE A 122 11.06 0.63 -12.05
CA ILE A 122 11.68 1.44 -13.12
C ILE A 122 12.01 2.88 -12.70
N PRO A 123 11.13 3.64 -12.00
CA PRO A 123 11.44 5.02 -11.65
C PRO A 123 12.70 5.17 -10.80
N THR A 124 12.92 4.26 -9.82
CA THR A 124 14.11 4.26 -8.97
C THR A 124 15.36 3.95 -9.80
N ILE A 125 15.27 2.96 -10.68
CA ILE A 125 16.40 2.54 -11.52
C ILE A 125 16.78 3.65 -12.50
N GLN A 126 15.81 4.24 -13.20
CA GLN A 126 16.03 5.33 -14.15
C GLN A 126 16.63 6.58 -13.49
N TYR A 127 16.23 6.90 -12.26
CA TYR A 127 16.81 8.00 -11.52
C TYR A 127 18.29 7.76 -11.22
N LEU A 128 18.63 6.57 -10.72
CA LEU A 128 20.02 6.20 -10.42
C LEU A 128 20.88 6.19 -11.69
N THR A 129 20.43 5.53 -12.75
CA THR A 129 21.20 5.46 -14.00
C THR A 129 21.32 6.83 -14.68
N GLY A 130 20.26 7.64 -14.64
CA GLY A 130 20.27 9.01 -15.15
C GLY A 130 21.20 9.96 -14.38
N LYS A 131 21.58 9.62 -13.15
CA LYS A 131 22.61 10.30 -12.34
C LYS A 131 23.99 9.65 -12.44
N GLY A 132 24.21 8.75 -13.40
CA GLY A 132 25.50 8.13 -13.66
C GLY A 132 25.88 7.03 -12.66
N ALA A 133 24.96 6.56 -11.82
CA ALA A 133 25.21 5.46 -10.92
C ALA A 133 25.32 4.12 -11.66
N LYS A 134 26.08 3.20 -11.09
CA LYS A 134 26.23 1.81 -11.55
C LYS A 134 25.29 0.92 -10.76
N VAL A 135 24.15 0.57 -11.35
CA VAL A 135 23.06 -0.09 -10.62
C VAL A 135 23.24 -1.61 -10.59
N ILE A 136 23.24 -2.19 -9.40
CA ILE A 136 23.31 -3.62 -9.14
C ILE A 136 21.95 -4.05 -8.55
N LEU A 137 21.10 -4.64 -9.39
CA LEU A 137 19.78 -5.11 -9.00
C LEU A 137 19.86 -6.47 -8.31
N SER A 138 19.24 -6.56 -7.14
CA SER A 138 19.02 -7.81 -6.42
C SER A 138 17.51 -8.03 -6.22
N SER A 139 17.04 -9.24 -6.53
CA SER A 139 15.64 -9.64 -6.32
C SER A 139 15.55 -11.12 -5.93
N HIS A 140 14.38 -11.54 -5.52
CA HIS A 140 14.02 -12.95 -5.40
C HIS A 140 12.94 -13.30 -6.44
N LEU A 141 12.86 -14.57 -6.80
CA LEU A 141 11.75 -15.12 -7.58
C LEU A 141 11.27 -16.42 -6.93
N GLY A 142 9.98 -16.49 -6.62
CA GLY A 142 9.36 -17.63 -5.99
C GLY A 142 10.01 -18.03 -4.65
N ARG A 143 10.01 -19.34 -4.38
CA ARG A 143 10.55 -19.95 -3.16
C ARG A 143 11.37 -21.20 -3.54
N PRO A 144 12.57 -21.01 -4.09
CA PRO A 144 13.43 -22.13 -4.46
C PRO A 144 13.84 -22.95 -3.23
N LYS A 145 14.03 -24.26 -3.40
CA LYS A 145 14.63 -25.15 -2.39
C LYS A 145 16.13 -25.42 -2.66
N GLY A 146 16.70 -24.68 -3.59
CA GLY A 146 18.03 -24.81 -4.14
C GLY A 146 18.08 -24.14 -5.52
N VAL A 147 19.27 -24.08 -6.12
CA VAL A 147 19.48 -23.52 -7.45
C VAL A 147 18.65 -24.30 -8.47
N THR A 148 17.81 -23.60 -9.24
CA THR A 148 17.00 -24.24 -10.30
C THR A 148 16.70 -23.24 -11.42
N PRO A 149 16.77 -23.67 -12.71
CA PRO A 149 16.45 -22.80 -13.84
C PRO A 149 15.04 -22.20 -13.78
N LYS A 150 14.09 -22.89 -13.14
CA LYS A 150 12.70 -22.43 -13.01
C LYS A 150 12.56 -21.10 -12.26
N PHE A 151 13.45 -20.83 -11.31
CA PHE A 151 13.43 -19.63 -10.49
C PHE A 151 14.58 -18.67 -10.82
N SER A 152 15.22 -18.82 -11.99
CA SER A 152 16.21 -17.86 -12.47
C SER A 152 15.52 -16.53 -12.82
N LEU A 153 16.25 -15.43 -12.63
CA LEU A 153 15.81 -14.09 -13.03
C LEU A 153 16.09 -13.79 -14.51
N SER A 154 16.72 -14.70 -15.26
CA SER A 154 17.06 -14.52 -16.67
C SER A 154 15.87 -14.08 -17.55
N PRO A 155 14.63 -14.60 -17.38
CA PRO A 155 13.48 -14.19 -18.21
C PRO A 155 13.09 -12.71 -18.05
N LEU A 156 13.56 -12.03 -17.00
CA LEU A 156 13.22 -10.63 -16.73
C LEU A 156 14.10 -9.66 -17.52
N VAL A 157 15.28 -10.09 -17.98
CA VAL A 157 16.29 -9.24 -18.63
C VAL A 157 15.75 -8.53 -19.87
N PRO A 158 15.04 -9.19 -20.81
CA PRO A 158 14.51 -8.51 -21.99
C PRO A 158 13.51 -7.42 -21.61
N ARG A 159 12.61 -7.71 -20.66
CA ARG A 159 11.58 -6.76 -20.25
C ARG A 159 12.13 -5.57 -19.47
N LEU A 160 13.10 -5.81 -18.58
CA LEU A 160 13.82 -4.73 -17.90
C LEU A 160 14.57 -3.84 -18.90
N SER A 161 15.26 -4.45 -19.87
CA SER A 161 16.01 -3.70 -20.89
C SER A 161 15.09 -2.83 -21.76
N GLU A 162 13.94 -3.37 -22.17
CA GLU A 162 12.92 -2.64 -22.92
C GLU A 162 12.42 -1.41 -22.14
N LEU A 163 12.05 -1.60 -20.86
CA LEU A 163 11.48 -0.52 -20.05
C LEU A 163 12.51 0.54 -19.65
N LEU A 164 13.79 0.16 -19.50
CA LEU A 164 14.86 1.08 -19.17
C LEU A 164 15.46 1.78 -20.40
N GLY A 165 15.27 1.22 -21.60
CA GLY A 165 15.90 1.72 -22.83
C GLY A 165 17.41 1.49 -22.89
N ILE A 166 17.94 0.62 -22.02
CA ILE A 166 19.36 0.24 -21.96
C ILE A 166 19.47 -1.27 -21.82
N GLN A 167 20.55 -1.85 -22.32
CA GLN A 167 20.79 -3.28 -22.17
C GLN A 167 21.16 -3.61 -20.73
N VAL A 168 20.33 -4.41 -20.06
CA VAL A 168 20.61 -4.93 -18.72
C VAL A 168 21.53 -6.14 -18.84
N GLN A 169 22.66 -6.09 -18.14
CA GLN A 169 23.54 -7.25 -18.00
C GLN A 169 23.00 -8.17 -16.91
N LYS A 170 23.27 -9.48 -17.01
CA LYS A 170 22.86 -10.46 -16.01
C LYS A 170 24.07 -11.25 -15.53
N ALA A 171 24.20 -11.40 -14.21
CA ALA A 171 25.17 -12.28 -13.60
C ALA A 171 24.56 -13.68 -13.39
N ASP A 172 25.37 -14.73 -13.53
CA ASP A 172 24.92 -16.11 -13.31
C ASP A 172 24.87 -16.51 -11.83
N ASP A 173 25.39 -15.65 -10.96
CA ASP A 173 25.38 -15.81 -9.52
C ASP A 173 25.06 -14.47 -8.82
N VAL A 174 24.97 -14.50 -7.49
CA VAL A 174 24.71 -13.36 -6.63
C VAL A 174 26.01 -12.76 -6.08
N ILE A 175 27.00 -13.61 -5.81
CA ILE A 175 28.29 -13.26 -5.22
C ILE A 175 29.42 -14.05 -5.88
N GLY A 176 30.67 -13.67 -5.63
CA GLY A 176 31.85 -14.37 -6.11
C GLY A 176 32.63 -13.63 -7.20
N PRO A 177 33.78 -14.19 -7.62
CA PRO A 177 34.76 -13.46 -8.42
C PRO A 177 34.24 -13.06 -9.82
N GLU A 178 33.37 -13.87 -10.43
CA GLU A 178 32.76 -13.50 -11.73
C GLU A 178 31.76 -12.35 -11.59
N VAL A 179 31.00 -12.30 -10.49
CA VAL A 179 30.10 -11.17 -10.20
C VAL A 179 30.90 -9.91 -9.93
N GLU A 180 31.99 -10.00 -9.16
CA GLU A 180 32.89 -8.86 -8.88
C GLU A 180 33.51 -8.29 -10.16
N LYS A 181 33.88 -9.14 -11.12
CA LYS A 181 34.36 -8.71 -12.44
C LYS A 181 33.28 -7.96 -13.21
N LEU A 182 32.06 -8.50 -13.27
CA LEU A 182 30.92 -7.85 -13.96
C LEU A 182 30.60 -6.49 -13.34
N VAL A 183 30.57 -6.41 -12.01
CA VAL A 183 30.35 -5.15 -11.27
C VAL A 183 31.45 -4.14 -11.56
N SER A 184 32.71 -4.57 -11.59
CA SER A 184 33.86 -3.70 -11.87
C SER A 184 33.85 -3.16 -13.30
N ALA A 185 33.40 -3.97 -14.26
CA ALA A 185 33.26 -3.62 -15.67
C ALA A 185 31.99 -2.80 -15.99
N LEU A 186 31.07 -2.63 -15.04
CA LEU A 186 29.81 -1.93 -15.26
C LEU A 186 30.08 -0.43 -15.56
N PRO A 187 29.64 0.09 -16.73
CA PRO A 187 29.81 1.51 -17.04
C PRO A 187 28.88 2.37 -16.19
N ASN A 188 29.18 3.67 -16.09
CA ASN A 188 28.28 4.63 -15.45
C ASN A 188 26.91 4.64 -16.17
N GLY A 189 25.83 4.60 -15.41
CA GLY A 189 24.47 4.43 -15.95
C GLY A 189 24.12 2.99 -16.34
N GLY A 190 25.07 2.04 -16.21
CA GLY A 190 24.85 0.63 -16.47
C GLY A 190 24.01 -0.06 -15.40
N VAL A 191 23.36 -1.16 -15.79
CA VAL A 191 22.52 -1.99 -14.90
C VAL A 191 22.96 -3.44 -14.99
N LEU A 192 23.25 -4.04 -13.84
CA LEU A 192 23.53 -5.46 -13.67
C LEU A 192 22.42 -6.09 -12.82
N LEU A 193 21.79 -7.14 -13.32
CA LEU A 193 20.87 -7.99 -12.57
C LEU A 193 21.62 -9.19 -12.01
N LEU A 194 21.69 -9.28 -10.68
CA LEU A 194 22.19 -10.47 -9.99
C LEU A 194 21.20 -11.63 -10.16
N GLU A 195 21.67 -12.86 -9.99
CA GLU A 195 20.79 -14.02 -9.96
C GLU A 195 19.89 -14.02 -8.70
N ASN A 196 18.94 -14.95 -8.62
CA ASN A 196 17.97 -15.04 -7.53
C ASN A 196 18.66 -15.20 -6.16
N VAL A 197 18.52 -14.20 -5.28
CA VAL A 197 19.16 -14.20 -3.94
C VAL A 197 18.74 -15.39 -3.07
N ARG A 198 17.55 -15.96 -3.29
CA ARG A 198 17.06 -17.12 -2.54
C ARG A 198 17.67 -18.45 -2.98
N PHE A 199 18.56 -18.46 -3.98
CA PHE A 199 19.41 -19.62 -4.24
C PHE A 199 20.39 -19.89 -3.11
N TYR A 200 20.71 -18.88 -2.32
CA TYR A 200 21.44 -18.99 -1.07
C TYR A 200 20.47 -19.16 0.10
N LYS A 201 20.65 -20.20 0.91
CA LYS A 201 19.81 -20.42 2.11
C LYS A 201 20.11 -19.39 3.20
N GLU A 202 21.29 -18.79 3.12
CA GLU A 202 21.85 -17.73 3.94
C GLU A 202 21.01 -16.45 3.86
N GLU A 203 20.37 -16.17 2.71
CA GLU A 203 19.50 -15.02 2.49
C GLU A 203 18.35 -14.96 3.49
N GLU A 204 17.57 -16.04 3.62
CA GLU A 204 16.40 -16.08 4.52
C GLU A 204 16.80 -16.16 6.00
N LYS A 205 18.04 -16.57 6.29
CA LYS A 205 18.60 -16.62 7.64
C LYS A 205 19.23 -15.29 8.08
N ASN A 206 19.31 -14.31 7.18
CA ASN A 206 20.02 -13.06 7.42
C ASN A 206 21.47 -13.28 7.86
N ASP A 207 22.15 -14.20 7.18
CA ASP A 207 23.51 -14.54 7.50
C ASP A 207 24.46 -13.34 7.32
N PRO A 208 25.24 -12.95 8.35
CA PRO A 208 26.12 -11.79 8.27
C PRO A 208 27.23 -11.91 7.23
N GLU A 209 27.79 -13.11 7.01
CA GLU A 209 28.87 -13.30 6.03
C GLU A 209 28.35 -13.17 4.61
N PHE A 210 27.17 -13.74 4.33
CA PHE A 210 26.50 -13.56 3.05
C PHE A 210 26.11 -12.10 2.80
N ALA A 211 25.57 -11.41 3.81
CA ALA A 211 25.26 -9.98 3.73
C ALA A 211 26.51 -9.14 3.45
N GLN A 212 27.65 -9.46 4.09
CA GLN A 212 28.91 -8.76 3.86
C GLN A 212 29.45 -8.96 2.43
N LYS A 213 29.38 -10.19 1.90
CA LYS A 213 29.78 -10.51 0.53
C LYS A 213 28.89 -9.83 -0.50
N LEU A 214 27.59 -9.71 -0.24
CA LEU A 214 26.68 -8.97 -1.11
C LEU A 214 26.95 -7.46 -1.03
N ALA A 215 27.22 -6.94 0.16
CA ALA A 215 27.53 -5.54 0.39
C ALA A 215 28.85 -5.09 -0.26
N SER A 216 29.88 -5.94 -0.32
CA SER A 216 31.19 -5.58 -0.91
C SER A 216 31.11 -5.19 -2.40
N LEU A 217 30.03 -5.58 -3.09
CA LEU A 217 29.77 -5.23 -4.48
C LEU A 217 29.39 -3.76 -4.66
N ALA A 218 28.95 -3.06 -3.62
CA ALA A 218 28.39 -1.73 -3.72
C ALA A 218 29.02 -0.72 -2.74
N ASP A 219 28.76 0.56 -3.01
CA ASP A 219 29.16 1.69 -2.16
C ASP A 219 27.96 2.21 -1.34
N LEU A 220 26.73 2.07 -1.85
CA LEU A 220 25.50 2.47 -1.17
C LEU A 220 24.34 1.48 -1.43
N TYR A 221 23.32 1.58 -0.60
CA TYR A 221 22.17 0.68 -0.63
C TYR A 221 20.85 1.43 -0.82
N VAL A 222 20.01 0.91 -1.72
CA VAL A 222 18.65 1.38 -1.96
C VAL A 222 17.68 0.21 -1.77
N ASN A 223 16.75 0.34 -0.82
CA ASN A 223 15.66 -0.63 -0.67
C ASN A 223 14.40 -0.12 -1.36
N ASP A 224 14.00 -0.79 -2.44
CA ASP A 224 12.79 -0.50 -3.20
C ASP A 224 11.78 -1.67 -3.19
N ALA A 225 11.92 -2.59 -2.22
CA ALA A 225 11.13 -3.82 -2.14
C ALA A 225 10.29 -3.89 -0.86
N PHE A 226 9.26 -3.03 -0.78
CA PHE A 226 8.36 -2.95 0.38
C PHE A 226 7.76 -4.31 0.79
N GLY A 227 7.36 -5.12 -0.20
CA GLY A 227 6.81 -6.46 0.02
C GLY A 227 7.74 -7.43 0.76
N THR A 228 9.06 -7.17 0.80
CA THR A 228 10.04 -7.98 1.54
C THR A 228 10.63 -7.31 2.76
N ALA A 229 10.41 -5.99 2.94
CA ALA A 229 10.98 -5.21 4.03
C ALA A 229 10.49 -5.63 5.42
N HIS A 230 9.36 -6.36 5.52
CA HIS A 230 8.86 -6.91 6.78
C HIS A 230 9.65 -8.13 7.29
N ARG A 231 10.64 -8.62 6.54
CA ARG A 231 11.50 -9.74 6.91
C ARG A 231 12.94 -9.27 7.01
N ALA A 232 13.62 -9.71 8.07
CA ALA A 232 15.06 -9.56 8.22
C ALA A 232 15.72 -10.64 7.37
N HIS A 233 16.04 -10.32 6.12
CA HIS A 233 16.86 -11.14 5.23
C HIS A 233 18.19 -10.42 4.95
N ALA A 234 19.18 -11.15 4.44
CA ALA A 234 20.49 -10.56 4.17
C ALA A 234 20.39 -9.38 3.18
N SER A 235 19.67 -9.56 2.05
CA SER A 235 19.52 -8.51 1.03
C SER A 235 18.56 -7.36 1.40
N THR A 236 17.82 -7.46 2.51
CA THR A 236 16.85 -6.43 2.96
C THR A 236 17.28 -5.70 4.23
N GLU A 237 17.95 -6.38 5.16
CA GLU A 237 18.38 -5.86 6.46
C GLU A 237 19.88 -6.08 6.68
N GLY A 238 20.41 -7.27 6.40
CA GLY A 238 21.82 -7.58 6.71
C GLY A 238 22.81 -6.65 6.01
N VAL A 239 22.59 -6.35 4.72
CA VAL A 239 23.47 -5.47 3.93
C VAL A 239 23.56 -4.05 4.48
N THR A 240 22.54 -3.57 5.19
CA THR A 240 22.51 -2.19 5.71
C THR A 240 23.48 -1.99 6.87
N LYS A 241 24.06 -3.07 7.42
CA LYS A 241 25.12 -3.00 8.45
C LYS A 241 26.49 -2.69 7.86
N PHE A 242 26.63 -2.85 6.54
CA PHE A 242 27.89 -2.72 5.82
C PHE A 242 27.86 -1.60 4.77
N LEU A 243 26.67 -1.14 4.36
CA LEU A 243 26.49 -0.09 3.36
C LEU A 243 25.84 1.16 3.95
N GLU A 244 26.52 2.29 3.76
CA GLU A 244 26.02 3.62 4.09
C GLU A 244 26.35 4.59 2.94
N PRO A 245 25.39 5.40 2.47
CA PRO A 245 24.03 5.53 2.98
C PRO A 245 23.10 4.37 2.57
N SER A 246 22.20 4.00 3.48
CA SER A 246 21.05 3.13 3.19
C SER A 246 19.75 3.94 3.07
N VAL A 247 19.16 3.99 1.87
CA VAL A 247 17.99 4.83 1.56
C VAL A 247 16.81 4.04 0.98
N ALA A 248 15.61 4.63 1.03
CA ALA A 248 14.42 4.11 0.37
C ALA A 248 14.45 4.42 -1.14
N GLY A 249 14.04 3.48 -1.99
CA GLY A 249 13.64 3.80 -3.36
C GLY A 249 12.27 4.47 -3.41
N PHE A 250 11.84 4.90 -4.61
CA PHE A 250 10.57 5.63 -4.76
C PHE A 250 9.33 4.77 -4.47
N LEU A 251 9.36 3.47 -4.76
CA LEU A 251 8.26 2.57 -4.42
C LEU A 251 8.18 2.43 -2.90
N LEU A 252 9.30 2.13 -2.24
CA LEU A 252 9.33 2.01 -0.78
C LEU A 252 8.90 3.32 -0.11
N GLN A 253 9.40 4.47 -0.59
CA GLN A 253 9.02 5.78 -0.11
C GLN A 253 7.51 6.01 -0.25
N LYS A 254 6.93 5.76 -1.43
CA LYS A 254 5.50 5.93 -1.68
C LYS A 254 4.64 5.07 -0.75
N GLU A 255 5.05 3.81 -0.52
CA GLU A 255 4.37 2.91 0.42
C GLU A 255 4.48 3.43 1.86
N LEU A 256 5.66 3.91 2.28
CA LEU A 256 5.85 4.51 3.60
C LEU A 256 5.02 5.79 3.78
N ASP A 257 5.04 6.69 2.80
CA ASP A 257 4.30 7.96 2.86
C ASP A 257 2.80 7.71 2.95
N TYR A 258 2.31 6.74 2.19
CA TYR A 258 0.90 6.34 2.24
C TYR A 258 0.54 5.70 3.58
N LEU A 259 1.36 4.78 4.10
CA LEU A 259 1.09 4.12 5.38
C LEU A 259 1.21 5.08 6.56
N VAL A 260 2.29 5.86 6.64
CA VAL A 260 2.51 6.85 7.71
C VAL A 260 1.44 7.94 7.64
N GLY A 261 1.13 8.45 6.44
CA GLY A 261 0.08 9.44 6.25
C GLY A 261 -1.31 8.92 6.65
N ALA A 262 -1.65 7.68 6.27
CA ALA A 262 -2.93 7.08 6.61
C ALA A 262 -3.06 6.68 8.09
N VAL A 263 -1.95 6.38 8.77
CA VAL A 263 -2.00 5.75 10.11
C VAL A 263 -1.59 6.70 11.23
N SER A 264 -0.63 7.60 11.02
CA SER A 264 -0.07 8.44 12.09
C SER A 264 -0.79 9.77 12.26
N SER A 265 -1.36 10.34 11.19
CA SER A 265 -2.15 11.58 11.25
C SER A 265 -3.21 11.59 10.14
N PRO A 266 -4.17 10.65 10.18
CA PRO A 266 -5.17 10.54 9.13
C PRO A 266 -6.01 11.80 9.03
N LYS A 267 -6.29 12.22 7.79
CA LYS A 267 -7.35 13.19 7.53
C LYS A 267 -8.69 12.54 7.89
N ARG A 268 -9.48 13.22 8.73
CA ARG A 268 -10.78 12.72 9.19
C ARG A 268 -11.91 13.28 8.32
N PRO A 269 -12.98 12.51 8.07
CA PRO A 269 -13.19 11.13 8.53
C PRO A 269 -12.29 10.10 7.82
N PHE A 270 -11.68 9.21 8.60
CA PHE A 270 -10.79 8.15 8.12
C PHE A 270 -11.54 6.81 8.05
N ALA A 271 -11.64 6.26 6.85
CA ALA A 271 -12.32 5.00 6.59
C ALA A 271 -11.35 3.92 6.13
N ALA A 272 -11.29 2.79 6.81
CA ALA A 272 -10.46 1.66 6.41
C ALA A 272 -11.31 0.50 5.90
N ILE A 273 -10.85 -0.18 4.85
CA ILE A 273 -11.51 -1.36 4.28
C ILE A 273 -10.58 -2.57 4.49
N VAL A 274 -11.05 -3.55 5.26
CA VAL A 274 -10.30 -4.78 5.54
C VAL A 274 -11.08 -5.95 4.98
N GLY A 275 -10.47 -6.66 4.03
CA GLY A 275 -11.02 -7.90 3.50
C GLY A 275 -10.13 -9.10 3.75
N GLY A 276 -10.67 -10.28 3.49
CA GLY A 276 -9.95 -11.55 3.57
C GLY A 276 -10.91 -12.71 3.82
N SER A 277 -10.40 -13.93 3.72
CA SER A 277 -11.20 -15.13 4.00
C SER A 277 -11.27 -15.45 5.50
N LYS A 278 -10.26 -15.06 6.28
CA LYS A 278 -10.12 -15.42 7.71
C LYS A 278 -9.91 -14.21 8.60
N VAL A 279 -10.70 -14.09 9.67
CA VAL A 279 -10.55 -13.12 10.76
C VAL A 279 -9.19 -13.28 11.42
N SER A 280 -8.75 -14.51 11.68
CA SER A 280 -7.48 -14.81 12.36
C SER A 280 -6.27 -14.15 11.69
N SER A 281 -6.28 -14.07 10.37
CA SER A 281 -5.21 -13.44 9.58
C SER A 281 -5.18 -11.91 9.63
N LYS A 282 -6.23 -11.27 10.16
CA LYS A 282 -6.43 -9.81 10.13
C LYS A 282 -6.69 -9.20 11.51
N ILE A 283 -6.56 -9.96 12.60
CA ILE A 283 -6.83 -9.49 13.97
C ILE A 283 -6.02 -8.24 14.29
N GLY A 284 -4.68 -8.32 14.21
CA GLY A 284 -3.83 -7.18 14.56
C GLY A 284 -4.04 -5.96 13.66
N VAL A 285 -4.45 -6.16 12.41
CA VAL A 285 -4.82 -5.08 11.49
C VAL A 285 -6.10 -4.40 11.95
N ILE A 286 -7.15 -5.16 12.25
CA ILE A 286 -8.42 -4.64 12.75
C ILE A 286 -8.19 -3.88 14.06
N GLU A 287 -7.49 -4.48 15.02
CA GLU A 287 -7.24 -3.86 16.32
C GLU A 287 -6.48 -2.53 16.18
N SER A 288 -5.44 -2.48 15.35
CA SER A 288 -4.68 -1.26 15.08
C SER A 288 -5.54 -0.17 14.42
N LEU A 289 -6.44 -0.56 13.51
CA LEU A 289 -7.33 0.37 12.82
C LEU A 289 -8.47 0.87 13.72
N LEU A 290 -9.01 0.04 14.62
CA LEU A 290 -10.01 0.47 15.60
C LEU A 290 -9.51 1.59 16.53
N GLU A 291 -8.19 1.71 16.73
CA GLU A 291 -7.60 2.82 17.49
C GLU A 291 -7.51 4.13 16.69
N LYS A 292 -7.67 4.08 15.36
CA LYS A 292 -7.27 5.18 14.46
C LYS A 292 -8.37 5.68 13.54
N CYS A 293 -9.18 4.77 12.98
CA CYS A 293 -10.23 5.09 12.00
C CYS A 293 -11.54 5.54 12.65
N ASP A 294 -12.32 6.31 11.91
CA ASP A 294 -13.70 6.67 12.26
C ASP A 294 -14.69 5.62 11.74
N ILE A 295 -14.35 4.97 10.62
CA ILE A 295 -15.18 3.97 9.95
C ILE A 295 -14.31 2.76 9.59
N LEU A 296 -14.74 1.56 9.96
CA LEU A 296 -14.08 0.31 9.58
C LEU A 296 -15.05 -0.57 8.79
N LEU A 297 -14.73 -0.83 7.54
CA LEU A 297 -15.54 -1.62 6.63
C LEU A 297 -14.91 -3.00 6.48
N LEU A 298 -15.62 -4.07 6.85
CA LEU A 298 -15.14 -5.43 6.68
C LEU A 298 -15.73 -6.08 5.44
N GLY A 299 -14.93 -6.84 4.72
CA GLY A 299 -15.34 -7.60 3.53
C GLY A 299 -14.65 -8.97 3.47
N GLY A 300 -14.87 -9.72 2.40
CA GLY A 300 -14.35 -11.07 2.20
C GLY A 300 -15.17 -12.14 2.94
N GLY A 301 -14.65 -13.37 2.95
CA GLY A 301 -15.27 -14.48 3.69
C GLY A 301 -15.28 -14.27 5.20
N MET A 302 -14.38 -13.44 5.75
CA MET A 302 -14.30 -13.21 7.19
C MET A 302 -15.56 -12.56 7.78
N ILE A 303 -16.39 -11.88 6.97
CA ILE A 303 -17.65 -11.29 7.44
C ILE A 303 -18.64 -12.33 7.97
N PHE A 304 -18.56 -13.59 7.51
CA PHE A 304 -19.47 -14.63 7.97
C PHE A 304 -19.22 -15.04 9.42
N THR A 305 -17.98 -14.97 9.89
CA THR A 305 -17.67 -15.12 11.32
C THR A 305 -18.33 -14.01 12.15
N PHE A 306 -18.37 -12.77 11.65
CA PHE A 306 -19.06 -11.66 12.32
C PHE A 306 -20.59 -11.81 12.28
N TYR A 307 -21.16 -12.24 11.15
CA TYR A 307 -22.59 -12.51 11.05
C TYR A 307 -23.02 -13.65 11.98
N LYS A 308 -22.24 -14.74 12.02
CA LYS A 308 -22.48 -15.86 12.93
C LYS A 308 -22.39 -15.41 14.39
N ALA A 309 -21.41 -14.58 14.73
CA ALA A 309 -21.27 -14.00 16.07
C ALA A 309 -22.45 -13.08 16.46
N GLN A 310 -23.11 -12.44 15.49
CA GLN A 310 -24.35 -11.68 15.67
C GLN A 310 -25.62 -12.55 15.68
N GLY A 311 -25.48 -13.89 15.58
CA GLY A 311 -26.60 -14.83 15.58
C GLY A 311 -27.27 -15.04 14.23
N LEU A 312 -26.68 -14.56 13.12
CA LEU A 312 -27.23 -14.74 11.77
C LEU A 312 -26.86 -16.12 11.21
N SER A 313 -27.77 -16.70 10.41
CA SER A 313 -27.46 -17.89 9.61
C SER A 313 -26.57 -17.52 8.43
N VAL A 314 -25.49 -18.28 8.24
CA VAL A 314 -24.50 -18.07 7.17
C VAL A 314 -24.32 -19.30 6.28
N GLY A 315 -25.13 -20.34 6.48
CA GLY A 315 -25.04 -21.59 5.73
C GLY A 315 -23.66 -22.25 5.80
N ALA A 316 -23.17 -22.74 4.66
CA ALA A 316 -21.85 -23.32 4.41
C ALA A 316 -20.77 -22.27 4.09
N SER A 317 -21.00 -21.00 4.42
CA SER A 317 -19.98 -19.96 4.28
C SER A 317 -18.80 -20.22 5.24
N LEU A 318 -17.64 -19.68 4.90
CA LEU A 318 -16.42 -19.85 5.70
C LEU A 318 -16.56 -19.14 7.06
N VAL A 319 -16.62 -19.91 8.13
CA VAL A 319 -16.70 -19.41 9.52
C VAL A 319 -15.52 -19.98 10.31
N GLU A 320 -14.88 -19.11 11.10
CA GLU A 320 -13.92 -19.52 12.12
C GLU A 320 -14.65 -19.65 13.46
N GLU A 321 -15.20 -20.84 13.74
CA GLU A 321 -16.01 -21.11 14.93
C GLU A 321 -15.23 -20.83 16.24
N ASP A 322 -13.92 -21.09 16.24
CA ASP A 322 -13.00 -20.81 17.35
C ASP A 322 -12.66 -19.31 17.52
N LYS A 323 -13.24 -18.44 16.69
CA LYS A 323 -13.01 -16.99 16.68
C LYS A 323 -14.31 -16.18 16.82
N LEU A 324 -15.44 -16.81 17.14
CA LEU A 324 -16.71 -16.11 17.34
C LEU A 324 -16.66 -15.14 18.53
N GLU A 325 -16.08 -15.56 19.67
CA GLU A 325 -15.92 -14.69 20.83
C GLU A 325 -15.05 -13.46 20.50
N LEU A 326 -14.01 -13.66 19.70
CA LEU A 326 -13.15 -12.59 19.23
C LEU A 326 -13.91 -11.64 18.29
N ALA A 327 -14.72 -12.15 17.36
CA ALA A 327 -15.54 -11.31 16.49
C ALA A 327 -16.52 -10.44 17.31
N THR A 328 -17.14 -11.03 18.34
CA THR A 328 -18.01 -10.31 19.29
C THR A 328 -17.24 -9.23 20.06
N SER A 329 -16.05 -9.53 20.56
CA SER A 329 -15.24 -8.56 21.30
C SER A 329 -14.77 -7.41 20.42
N LEU A 330 -14.44 -7.66 19.14
CA LEU A 330 -14.09 -6.63 18.18
C LEU A 330 -15.27 -5.69 17.86
N LEU A 331 -16.49 -6.23 17.73
CA LEU A 331 -17.71 -5.43 17.57
C LEU A 331 -17.96 -4.53 18.81
N ALA A 332 -17.77 -5.08 20.01
CA ALA A 332 -17.92 -4.33 21.25
C ALA A 332 -16.86 -3.23 21.37
N LYS A 333 -15.59 -3.52 21.07
CA LYS A 333 -14.47 -2.58 21.09
C LYS A 333 -14.68 -1.43 20.09
N ALA A 334 -15.21 -1.73 18.90
CA ALA A 334 -15.57 -0.71 17.93
C ALA A 334 -16.63 0.27 18.48
N LYS A 335 -17.67 -0.27 19.13
CA LYS A 335 -18.72 0.53 19.77
C LYS A 335 -18.17 1.39 20.91
N GLU A 336 -17.32 0.82 21.77
CA GLU A 336 -16.67 1.53 22.87
C GLU A 336 -15.82 2.72 22.38
N LYS A 337 -15.12 2.54 21.26
CA LYS A 337 -14.27 3.57 20.65
C LYS A 337 -15.00 4.55 19.75
N GLY A 338 -16.32 4.38 19.56
CA GLY A 338 -17.11 5.21 18.65
C GLY A 338 -16.77 5.00 17.17
N VAL A 339 -16.17 3.86 16.81
CA VAL A 339 -15.85 3.52 15.41
C VAL A 339 -17.08 2.89 14.75
N SER A 340 -17.46 3.42 13.59
CA SER A 340 -18.52 2.84 12.76
C SER A 340 -18.01 1.59 12.04
N LEU A 341 -18.09 0.42 12.70
CA LEU A 341 -17.78 -0.86 12.06
C LEU A 341 -18.95 -1.31 11.19
N MET A 342 -18.74 -1.38 9.87
CA MET A 342 -19.75 -1.70 8.86
C MET A 342 -19.48 -3.05 8.22
N LEU A 343 -20.54 -3.86 8.13
CA LEU A 343 -20.56 -5.12 7.39
C LEU A 343 -21.47 -4.99 6.14
N PRO A 344 -21.24 -5.75 5.06
CA PRO A 344 -22.04 -5.67 3.83
C PRO A 344 -23.51 -6.06 4.04
N THR A 345 -24.45 -5.17 3.72
CA THR A 345 -25.89 -5.47 3.88
C THR A 345 -26.45 -6.42 2.80
N ASP A 346 -25.66 -6.77 1.81
CA ASP A 346 -25.99 -7.75 0.78
C ASP A 346 -24.77 -8.58 0.41
N VAL A 347 -25.05 -9.71 -0.23
CA VAL A 347 -24.04 -10.66 -0.67
C VAL A 347 -24.48 -11.42 -1.92
N VAL A 348 -23.52 -11.96 -2.66
CA VAL A 348 -23.78 -12.87 -3.79
C VAL A 348 -23.53 -14.29 -3.32
N ILE A 349 -24.57 -15.12 -3.30
CA ILE A 349 -24.48 -16.54 -2.92
C ILE A 349 -24.34 -17.39 -4.18
N ALA A 350 -23.73 -18.57 -4.04
CA ALA A 350 -23.57 -19.54 -5.12
C ALA A 350 -23.73 -20.98 -4.61
N ASP A 351 -24.20 -21.87 -5.47
CA ASP A 351 -24.32 -23.30 -5.15
C ASP A 351 -22.96 -24.01 -5.01
N LYS A 352 -21.91 -23.51 -5.68
CA LYS A 352 -20.53 -24.01 -5.62
C LYS A 352 -19.49 -22.89 -5.83
N PHE A 353 -18.25 -23.13 -5.42
CA PHE A 353 -17.12 -22.24 -5.72
C PHE A 353 -16.51 -22.57 -7.08
N ALA A 354 -17.17 -22.13 -8.16
CA ALA A 354 -16.69 -22.33 -9.52
C ALA A 354 -17.16 -21.18 -10.45
N PRO A 355 -16.45 -20.88 -11.56
CA PRO A 355 -16.85 -19.83 -12.49
C PRO A 355 -18.24 -20.04 -13.13
N ASP A 356 -18.69 -21.30 -13.21
CA ASP A 356 -19.97 -21.72 -13.77
C ASP A 356 -21.06 -21.94 -12.70
N ALA A 357 -20.85 -21.46 -11.48
CA ALA A 357 -21.80 -21.61 -10.39
C ALA A 357 -23.10 -20.82 -10.62
N ASN A 358 -24.23 -21.39 -10.20
CA ASN A 358 -25.48 -20.66 -10.17
C ASN A 358 -25.42 -19.66 -9.02
N SER A 359 -25.52 -18.37 -9.33
CA SER A 359 -25.41 -17.31 -8.33
C SER A 359 -26.71 -16.52 -8.17
N GLN A 360 -26.96 -16.08 -6.95
CA GLN A 360 -28.10 -15.24 -6.60
C GLN A 360 -27.67 -14.11 -5.68
N HIS A 361 -28.39 -12.98 -5.76
CA HIS A 361 -28.13 -11.84 -4.90
C HIS A 361 -29.08 -11.84 -3.71
N LEU A 362 -28.53 -11.85 -2.49
CA LEU A 362 -29.32 -11.77 -1.26
C LEU A 362 -29.03 -10.48 -0.53
N ARG A 363 -30.09 -9.80 -0.10
CA ARG A 363 -30.01 -8.64 0.79
C ARG A 363 -30.37 -9.10 2.20
N PHE A 364 -29.51 -8.84 3.17
CA PHE A 364 -29.79 -9.03 4.59
C PHE A 364 -30.70 -7.90 5.08
N LEU A 365 -31.98 -7.97 4.72
CA LEU A 365 -33.02 -7.07 5.22
C LEU A 365 -33.95 -7.92 6.09
N MET A 366 -33.71 -7.98 7.40
CA MET A 366 -34.52 -8.71 8.39
C MET A 366 -35.16 -10.00 7.86
N VAL A 367 -34.40 -11.10 7.73
CA VAL A 367 -34.97 -12.36 7.27
C VAL A 367 -34.87 -13.39 8.38
N GLY A 368 -36.05 -13.77 8.89
CA GLY A 368 -36.26 -14.88 9.78
C GLY A 368 -35.85 -16.21 9.15
N TRP A 369 -35.30 -17.05 10.01
CA TRP A 369 -35.19 -18.51 9.99
C TRP A 369 -35.70 -19.22 8.73
N GLY A 370 -34.80 -19.92 8.01
CA GLY A 370 -35.25 -20.99 7.11
C GLY A 370 -34.37 -21.44 5.96
N TRP A 371 -33.14 -20.96 5.77
CA TRP A 371 -32.31 -21.39 4.62
C TRP A 371 -30.87 -21.74 5.01
N THR A 372 -30.39 -22.85 4.45
CA THR A 372 -28.98 -23.27 4.38
C THR A 372 -28.38 -22.75 3.08
N LEU A 373 -27.28 -21.99 3.19
CA LEU A 373 -26.68 -21.22 2.08
C LEU A 373 -25.31 -21.76 1.68
N ALA A 374 -25.14 -22.21 0.45
CA ALA A 374 -23.81 -22.53 -0.10
C ALA A 374 -23.05 -21.23 -0.46
N GLN A 375 -21.72 -21.32 -0.41
CA GLN A 375 -20.69 -20.27 -0.48
C GLN A 375 -21.03 -18.93 -1.14
N ILE A 376 -20.46 -17.86 -0.58
CA ILE A 376 -20.82 -16.47 -0.88
C ILE A 376 -19.59 -15.67 -1.32
N LEU A 377 -19.66 -15.05 -2.51
CA LEU A 377 -18.64 -14.20 -3.15
C LEU A 377 -19.02 -12.71 -3.06
N LEU A 378 -18.00 -11.84 -3.13
CA LEU A 378 -18.01 -10.48 -2.56
C LEU A 378 -18.25 -9.33 -3.56
N LEU A 379 -18.74 -8.19 -3.00
CA LEU A 379 -18.58 -6.77 -3.40
C LEU A 379 -19.43 -6.19 -4.55
N ARG A 380 -20.69 -5.81 -4.24
CA ARG A 380 -21.39 -4.75 -5.00
C ARG A 380 -22.00 -3.63 -4.17
N SER A 381 -22.60 -3.87 -2.99
CA SER A 381 -23.24 -2.81 -2.16
C SER A 381 -22.35 -1.64 -1.76
N MET A 382 -21.05 -1.88 -1.59
CA MET A 382 -20.14 -0.85 -1.08
C MET A 382 -19.62 0.06 -2.20
N ARG A 383 -19.67 -0.37 -3.47
CA ARG A 383 -19.21 0.45 -4.61
C ARG A 383 -19.99 1.77 -4.73
N PRO A 384 -21.33 1.78 -4.69
CA PRO A 384 -22.09 3.04 -4.70
C PRO A 384 -21.77 3.94 -3.51
N TRP A 385 -21.58 3.37 -2.32
CA TRP A 385 -21.23 4.15 -1.12
C TRP A 385 -19.84 4.79 -1.25
N ILE A 386 -18.84 4.02 -1.71
CA ILE A 386 -17.47 4.49 -1.97
C ILE A 386 -17.47 5.54 -3.09
N GLN A 387 -18.14 5.29 -4.22
CA GLN A 387 -18.21 6.19 -5.37
C GLN A 387 -18.99 7.48 -5.09
N HIS A 388 -20.09 7.41 -4.33
CA HIS A 388 -20.86 8.58 -3.92
C HIS A 388 -20.07 9.46 -2.95
N ARG A 389 -19.32 8.86 -2.02
CA ARG A 389 -18.45 9.61 -1.09
C ARG A 389 -17.21 10.19 -1.75
N GLN A 390 -16.64 9.50 -2.74
CA GLN A 390 -15.54 10.03 -3.57
C GLN A 390 -15.99 11.18 -4.49
N SER A 391 -17.22 11.14 -5.02
CA SER A 391 -17.74 12.16 -5.94
C SER A 391 -18.40 13.37 -5.26
N SER A 392 -18.82 13.26 -4.00
CA SER A 392 -19.54 14.33 -3.28
C SER A 392 -18.67 15.43 -2.67
N GLY A 393 -17.34 15.42 -2.87
CA GLY A 393 -16.45 16.50 -2.40
C GLY A 393 -16.41 16.72 -0.89
N THR A 394 -16.96 15.79 -0.09
CA THR A 394 -17.08 15.91 1.36
C THR A 394 -15.76 15.53 2.05
N GLY A 395 -14.72 16.35 1.92
CA GLY A 395 -13.48 16.21 2.67
C GLY A 395 -12.56 15.05 2.25
N PRO A 396 -11.34 14.97 2.82
CA PRO A 396 -10.29 14.08 2.36
C PRO A 396 -10.47 12.68 2.97
N TRP A 397 -11.26 11.83 2.31
CA TRP A 397 -11.38 10.42 2.67
C TRP A 397 -10.13 9.65 2.24
N VAL A 398 -9.40 9.11 3.20
CA VAL A 398 -8.30 8.17 2.93
C VAL A 398 -8.86 6.76 3.06
N PHE A 399 -8.89 6.02 1.95
CA PHE A 399 -9.29 4.62 1.92
C PHE A 399 -8.04 3.76 1.93
N LEU A 400 -7.87 2.96 2.99
CA LEU A 400 -6.83 1.94 3.06
C LEU A 400 -7.44 0.59 2.71
N ASN A 401 -7.05 0.02 1.57
CA ASN A 401 -7.48 -1.32 1.16
C ASN A 401 -6.40 -2.35 1.52
N LEU A 402 -6.66 -3.17 2.54
CA LEU A 402 -5.72 -4.21 3.01
C LEU A 402 -6.09 -5.63 2.53
N THR A 403 -6.83 -5.72 1.43
CA THR A 403 -7.12 -6.99 0.78
C THR A 403 -5.84 -7.58 0.20
N SER A 404 -5.42 -8.73 0.72
CA SER A 404 -4.57 -9.65 -0.03
C SER A 404 -5.39 -10.10 -1.24
N SER A 405 -4.93 -9.73 -2.44
CA SER A 405 -5.43 -10.23 -3.72
C SER A 405 -5.53 -11.75 -3.65
N LEU A 406 -6.77 -12.24 -3.69
CA LEU A 406 -7.09 -13.64 -3.99
C LEU A 406 -7.30 -13.77 -5.49
#